data_AF-A0A960QAU9-F1
#
_entry.id   AF-A0A960QAU9-F1
#
_cell.length_a   1.000
_cell.length_b   1.000
_cell.length_c   1.000
_cell.angle_alpha   90.00
_cell.angle_beta   90.00
_cell.angle_gamma   90.00
#
_symmetry.space_group_name_H-M   'P 1'
#
loop_
_entity.id
_entity.type
_entity.pdbx_description
1 polymer ?
#
loop_
_entity_poly.entity_id
_entity_poly.type
_entity_poly.pdbx_seq_one_letter_code
_entity_poly.pdbx_strand_id
1 'polypeptide(L)'
;VWAHNSHLGDARATEMSARGELNVGQLCRQRFGDACYAVGFGTDHGTVAAARNWGEPMEIRQVRPAEARSYERVCHDTGIPHFLLGLRASGETRR
;
A
#
# COMPACT_ATOMS: atom_id res chain seq x y z
N VAL A 1 -7.73 7.18 9.82
CA VAL A 1 -8.10 5.76 10.00
C VAL A 1 -6.82 4.96 9.95
N TRP A 2 -6.54 4.13 10.96
CA TRP A 2 -5.39 3.24 10.95
C TRP A 2 -5.87 1.83 10.63
N ALA A 3 -5.40 1.26 9.53
CA ALA A 3 -5.69 -0.11 9.12
C ALA A 3 -4.62 -0.57 8.12
N HIS A 4 -4.61 -1.87 7.82
CA HIS A 4 -3.73 -2.42 6.79
C HIS A 4 -4.02 -1.79 5.41
N ASN A 5 -3.00 -1.66 4.56
CA ASN A 5 -3.11 -1.00 3.24
C ASN A 5 -4.28 -1.54 2.39
N SER A 6 -4.54 -2.85 2.47
CA SER A 6 -5.65 -3.52 1.76
C SER A 6 -7.02 -2.95 2.13
N HIS A 7 -7.18 -2.38 3.32
CA HIS A 7 -8.43 -1.77 3.77
C HIS A 7 -8.55 -0.27 3.46
N LEU A 8 -7.44 0.41 3.16
CA LEU A 8 -7.38 1.87 2.99
C LEU A 8 -7.10 2.34 1.56
N GLY A 9 -6.71 1.44 0.67
CA GLY A 9 -6.70 1.71 -0.77
C GLY A 9 -8.10 1.86 -1.36
N ASP A 10 -8.20 2.04 -2.67
CA ASP A 10 -9.49 2.01 -3.37
C ASP A 10 -9.74 0.60 -3.91
N ALA A 11 -10.74 -0.10 -3.35
CA ALA A 11 -11.05 -1.48 -3.73
C ALA A 11 -11.38 -1.65 -5.22
N ARG A 12 -11.87 -0.59 -5.89
CA ARG A 12 -12.15 -0.57 -7.34
C ARG A 12 -10.90 -0.81 -8.20
N ALA A 13 -9.72 -0.54 -7.65
CA ALA A 13 -8.44 -0.74 -8.30
C ALA A 13 -7.78 -2.09 -7.94
N THR A 14 -8.47 -2.97 -7.23
CA THR A 14 -7.93 -4.27 -6.79
C THR A 14 -8.87 -5.43 -7.15
N GLU A 15 -8.41 -6.66 -6.95
CA GLU A 15 -9.26 -7.85 -7.14
C GLU A 15 -10.49 -7.89 -6.21
N MET A 16 -10.50 -7.11 -5.12
CA MET A 16 -11.66 -7.01 -4.22
C MET A 16 -12.91 -6.57 -4.98
N SER A 17 -12.76 -5.63 -5.93
CA SER A 17 -13.88 -5.19 -6.77
C SER A 17 -14.46 -6.31 -7.62
N ALA A 18 -13.63 -7.23 -8.14
CA ALA A 18 -14.09 -8.36 -8.93
C ALA A 18 -14.92 -9.35 -8.09
N ARG A 19 -14.71 -9.36 -6.77
CA ARG A 19 -15.46 -10.17 -5.80
C ARG A 19 -16.67 -9.44 -5.23
N GLY A 20 -16.95 -8.21 -5.67
CA GLY A 20 -18.04 -7.38 -5.13
C GLY A 20 -17.76 -6.86 -3.71
N GLU A 21 -16.50 -6.91 -3.26
CA GLU A 21 -16.11 -6.47 -1.93
C GLU A 21 -15.85 -4.95 -1.91
N LEU A 22 -16.15 -4.33 -0.78
CA LEU A 22 -15.83 -2.94 -0.49
C LEU A 22 -14.74 -2.86 0.57
N ASN A 23 -13.94 -1.81 0.53
CA ASN A 23 -13.02 -1.48 1.62
C ASN A 23 -13.29 -0.08 2.18
N VAL A 24 -12.79 0.18 3.39
CA VAL A 24 -13.02 1.44 4.10
C VAL A 24 -12.44 2.62 3.33
N GLY A 25 -11.28 2.45 2.68
CA GLY A 25 -10.66 3.47 1.85
C GLY A 25 -11.55 3.95 0.71
N GLN A 26 -12.18 3.02 -0.02
CA GLN A 26 -13.16 3.34 -1.05
C GLN A 26 -14.35 4.11 -0.49
N LEU A 27 -14.95 3.64 0.62
CA LEU A 27 -16.10 4.31 1.24
C LEU A 27 -15.75 5.72 1.71
N CYS A 28 -14.58 5.88 2.34
CA CYS A 28 -14.07 7.20 2.73
C CYS A 28 -13.88 8.11 1.52
N ARG A 29 -13.27 7.61 0.43
CA ARG A 29 -13.07 8.40 -0.78
C ARG A 29 -14.40 8.82 -1.41
N GLN A 30 -15.37 7.93 -1.49
CA GLN A 30 -16.70 8.21 -2.03
C GLN A 30 -17.46 9.24 -1.17
N ARG A 31 -17.33 9.17 0.15
CA ARG A 31 -18.06 10.06 1.07
C ARG A 31 -17.44 11.45 1.23
N PHE A 32 -16.12 11.53 1.21
CA PHE A 32 -15.37 12.74 1.58
C PHE A 32 -14.58 13.36 0.42
N GLY A 33 -14.48 12.69 -0.74
CA GLY A 33 -13.80 13.23 -1.92
C GLY A 33 -12.37 13.68 -1.62
N ASP A 34 -12.06 14.93 -1.93
CA ASP A 34 -10.73 15.53 -1.73
C ASP A 34 -10.34 15.76 -0.27
N ALA A 35 -11.31 15.79 0.65
CA ALA A 35 -11.05 15.83 2.09
C ALA A 35 -10.52 14.49 2.62
N CYS A 36 -10.54 13.42 1.80
CA CYS A 36 -9.90 12.15 2.12
C CYS A 36 -8.48 12.10 1.52
N TYR A 37 -7.49 11.88 2.39
CA TYR A 37 -6.12 11.58 1.99
C TYR A 37 -5.77 10.15 2.42
N ALA A 38 -5.22 9.36 1.48
CA ALA A 38 -4.74 8.01 1.76
C ALA A 38 -3.21 8.02 1.77
N VAL A 39 -2.62 7.46 2.82
CA VAL A 39 -1.17 7.26 2.95
C VAL A 39 -0.94 5.76 3.01
N GLY A 40 -0.15 5.23 2.08
CA GLY A 40 0.27 3.84 2.05
C GLY A 40 1.73 3.71 2.47
N PHE A 41 2.08 2.53 2.98
CA PHE A 41 3.45 2.16 3.35
C PHE A 41 3.93 1.01 2.48
N GLY A 42 5.19 1.05 2.07
CA GLY A 42 5.87 -0.03 1.35
C GLY A 42 7.26 -0.26 1.95
N THR A 43 7.81 -1.45 1.72
CA THR A 43 9.18 -1.81 2.11
C THR A 43 9.75 -2.80 1.10
N ASP A 44 11.07 -2.81 0.95
CA ASP A 44 11.77 -3.72 0.04
C ASP A 44 12.40 -4.92 0.80
N HIS A 45 12.97 -4.68 1.98
CA HIS A 45 13.69 -5.71 2.74
C HIS A 45 13.50 -5.55 4.25
N GLY A 46 14.04 -6.50 5.01
CA GLY A 46 13.94 -6.57 6.47
C GLY A 46 13.12 -7.76 6.94
N THR A 47 12.55 -7.64 8.14
CA THR A 47 11.75 -8.70 8.75
C THR A 47 10.36 -8.20 9.13
N VAL A 48 9.40 -9.12 9.18
CA VAL A 48 8.01 -8.84 9.57
C VAL A 48 7.51 -9.90 10.54
N ALA A 49 6.70 -9.48 11.51
CA ALA A 49 5.93 -10.39 12.35
C ALA A 49 4.70 -10.88 11.56
N ALA A 50 4.68 -12.17 11.20
CA ALA A 50 3.60 -12.76 10.42
C ALA A 50 3.45 -14.26 10.71
N ALA A 51 2.23 -14.78 10.61
CA ALA A 51 1.96 -16.21 10.60
C ALA A 51 2.07 -16.77 9.16
N ARG A 52 2.21 -18.08 9.00
CA ARG A 52 2.21 -18.71 7.66
C ARG A 52 0.78 -18.87 7.15
N ASN A 53 -0.12 -19.32 8.02
CA ASN A 53 -1.55 -19.42 7.75
C ASN A 53 -2.38 -18.68 8.80
N TRP A 54 -3.67 -18.51 8.49
CA TRP A 54 -4.63 -17.93 9.41
C TRP A 54 -4.74 -18.76 10.70
N GLY A 55 -4.68 -18.09 11.85
CA GLY A 55 -4.80 -18.71 13.17
C GLY A 55 -3.53 -19.40 13.69
N GLU A 56 -2.45 -19.43 12.91
CA GLU A 56 -1.17 -19.97 13.38
C GLU A 56 -0.39 -18.98 14.26
N PRO A 57 0.60 -19.47 15.04
CA PRO A 57 1.47 -18.60 15.82
C PRO A 57 2.21 -17.57 14.97
N MET A 58 2.50 -16.43 15.59
CA MET A 58 3.34 -15.39 14.99
C MET A 58 4.79 -15.87 14.86
N GLU A 59 5.41 -15.62 13.71
CA GLU A 59 6.84 -15.80 13.46
C GLU A 59 7.47 -14.49 12.99
N ILE A 60 8.78 -14.33 13.20
CA ILE A 60 9.55 -13.29 12.51
C ILE A 60 10.04 -13.87 11.19
N ARG A 61 9.64 -13.24 10.07
CA ARG A 61 9.88 -13.73 8.72
C ARG A 61 10.64 -12.69 7.90
N GLN A 62 11.51 -13.17 7.01
CA GLN A 62 12.21 -12.31 6.07
C GLN A 62 11.24 -11.80 5.01
N VAL A 63 11.27 -10.49 4.77
CA VAL A 63 10.54 -9.85 3.67
C VAL A 63 11.22 -10.25 2.36
N ARG A 64 10.43 -10.58 1.35
CA ARG A 64 10.96 -10.83 0.01
C ARG A 64 11.41 -9.50 -0.60
N PRO A 65 12.56 -9.45 -1.29
CA PRO A 65 12.95 -8.27 -2.07
C PRO A 65 11.82 -7.80 -2.98
N ALA A 66 11.73 -6.49 -3.21
CA ALA A 66 10.71 -5.90 -4.05
C ALA A 66 10.75 -6.49 -5.48
N GLU A 67 9.57 -6.66 -6.06
CA GLU A 67 9.45 -7.10 -7.44
C GLU A 67 10.02 -6.02 -8.36
N ALA A 68 10.69 -6.42 -9.46
CA ALA A 68 11.49 -5.53 -10.30
C ALA A 68 10.73 -4.32 -10.86
N ARG A 69 9.41 -4.43 -11.03
CA ARG A 69 8.53 -3.38 -11.58
C ARG A 69 7.62 -2.77 -10.52
N SER A 70 7.85 -3.04 -9.23
CA SER A 70 7.05 -2.48 -8.14
C SER A 70 7.52 -1.08 -7.74
N TYR A 71 6.64 -0.34 -7.06
CA TYR A 71 7.00 0.96 -6.49
C TYR A 71 8.08 0.82 -5.42
N GLU A 72 8.04 -0.23 -4.60
CA GLU A 72 9.04 -0.51 -3.58
C GLU A 72 10.43 -0.66 -4.19
N ARG A 73 10.53 -1.30 -5.37
CA ARG A 73 11.81 -1.42 -6.08
C ARG A 73 12.32 -0.07 -6.55
N VAL A 74 11.46 0.72 -7.20
CA VAL A 74 11.82 2.08 -7.65
C VAL A 74 12.26 2.95 -6.47
N CYS A 75 11.58 2.84 -5.33
CA CYS A 75 11.94 3.55 -4.11
C CYS A 75 13.28 3.06 -3.53
N HIS A 76 13.51 1.74 -3.50
CA HIS A 76 14.75 1.14 -3.01
C HIS A 76 15.96 1.60 -3.83
N ASP A 77 15.83 1.63 -5.16
CA ASP A 77 16.92 2.01 -6.07
C ASP A 77 17.35 3.49 -5.92
N THR A 78 16.57 4.33 -5.21
CA THR A 78 16.98 5.71 -4.88
C THR A 78 18.12 5.77 -3.86
N GLY A 79 18.33 4.71 -3.07
CA GLY A 79 19.26 4.70 -1.93
C GLY A 79 18.84 5.58 -0.74
N ILE A 80 17.67 6.22 -0.78
CA ILE A 80 17.15 7.03 0.32
C ILE A 80 16.48 6.10 1.34
N PRO A 81 16.91 6.07 2.62
CA PRO A 81 16.40 5.10 3.58
C PRO A 81 14.89 5.19 3.83
N HIS A 82 14.38 6.41 3.99
CA HIS A 82 12.98 6.69 4.27
C HIS A 82 12.56 8.01 3.63
N PHE A 83 11.47 8.00 2.85
CA PHE A 83 10.91 9.21 2.24
C PHE A 83 9.42 9.05 1.96
N LEU A 84 8.77 10.17 1.63
CA LEU A 84 7.38 10.20 1.16
C LEU A 84 7.34 10.47 -0.34
N LEU A 85 6.55 9.69 -1.07
CA LEU A 85 6.30 9.91 -2.50
C LEU A 85 4.89 10.48 -2.70
N GLY A 86 4.81 11.74 -3.10
CA GLY A 86 3.55 12.40 -3.45
C GLY A 86 3.05 11.95 -4.81
N LEU A 87 2.13 10.98 -4.85
CA LEU A 87 1.54 10.46 -6.10
C LEU A 87 0.33 11.26 -6.61
N ARG A 88 -0.16 12.25 -5.84
CA ARG A 88 -1.20 13.15 -6.35
C ARG A 88 -0.55 14.03 -7.40
N ALA A 89 -1.20 14.18 -8.56
CA ALA A 89 -0.77 15.15 -9.56
C ALA A 89 -0.75 16.54 -8.92
N SER A 90 0.44 17.00 -8.52
CA SER A 90 0.78 18.40 -8.70
C SER A 90 0.76 18.62 -10.20
N GLY A 91 -0.01 19.59 -10.70
CA GLY A 91 0.10 20.00 -12.09
C GLY A 91 1.57 20.15 -12.44
N GLU A 92 2.00 19.50 -13.52
CA GLU A 92 3.38 19.32 -13.99
C GLU A 92 4.08 18.04 -13.51
N THR A 93 3.71 16.92 -14.14
CA THR A 93 4.73 16.05 -14.73
C THR A 93 4.19 15.46 -16.02
N ARG A 94 4.09 16.29 -17.06
CA ARG A 94 4.08 15.80 -18.45
C ARG A 94 5.54 15.64 -18.86
N ARG A 95 5.90 14.44 -19.28
CA ARG A 95 7.05 14.27 -20.19
C ARG A 95 6.70 14.88 -21.55
#